data_AF-A0A841LNH6-F1
#
_entry.id   AF-A0A841LNH6-F1
#
_cell.length_a   1.000
_cell.length_b   1.000
_cell.length_c   1.000
_cell.angle_alpha   90.00
_cell.angle_beta   90.00
_cell.angle_gamma   90.00
#
_symmetry.space_group_name_H-M   'P 1'
#
loop_
_entity.id
_entity.type
_entity.pdbx_description
1 polymer ?
#
loop_
_entity_poly.entity_id
_entity_poly.type
_entity_poly.pdbx_seq_one_letter_code
_entity_poly.pdbx_strand_id
1 'polypeptide(L)'
;MKYKKIKPNKELEPFIHFYWELKGNELESQWERVFPDGCAGVLMNLGNTCLTDNGSVSIDFGKTYVVGAMNSFKDSFIGSDTHLFGVCLKPATFANFYSYASQNELTNDTVEFEKSNSFNVDKIVDNPFNYFDLFFFTKNKKQKQPTTISY
;
A
#
# COMPACT_ATOMS: atom_id res chain seq x y z
N MET A 1 1.50 -17.66 -8.39
CA MET A 1 0.72 -16.52 -7.81
C MET A 1 -0.31 -16.00 -8.81
N LYS A 2 -1.30 -15.21 -8.34
CA LYS A 2 -2.19 -14.40 -9.20
C LYS A 2 -2.01 -12.93 -8.84
N TYR A 3 -1.74 -12.09 -9.83
CA TYR A 3 -1.52 -10.66 -9.65
C TYR A 3 -2.44 -9.85 -10.56
N LYS A 4 -3.13 -8.86 -10.00
CA LYS A 4 -4.11 -8.03 -10.70
C LYS A 4 -3.79 -6.56 -10.45
N LYS A 5 -3.78 -5.74 -11.50
CA LYS A 5 -3.71 -4.28 -11.42
C LYS A 5 -5.02 -3.64 -11.86
N ILE A 6 -5.40 -2.54 -11.21
CA ILE A 6 -6.58 -1.74 -11.58
C ILE A 6 -6.19 -0.26 -11.53
N LYS A 7 -6.69 0.51 -12.50
CA LYS A 7 -6.48 1.97 -12.53
C LYS A 7 -7.35 2.66 -11.47
N PRO A 8 -6.85 3.74 -10.84
CA PRO A 8 -7.68 4.56 -9.98
C PRO A 8 -8.73 5.31 -10.78
N ASN A 9 -9.70 5.92 -10.10
CA ASN A 9 -10.60 6.87 -10.74
C ASN A 9 -9.82 8.08 -11.32
N LYS A 10 -10.44 8.79 -12.29
CA LYS A 10 -9.80 9.89 -13.03
C LYS A 10 -9.25 11.00 -12.14
N GLU A 11 -9.87 11.25 -10.98
CA GLU A 11 -9.45 12.31 -10.05
C GLU A 11 -8.19 11.93 -9.25
N LEU A 12 -7.93 10.64 -9.10
CA LEU A 12 -6.77 10.09 -8.40
C LEU A 12 -5.64 9.66 -9.34
N GLU A 13 -5.89 9.52 -10.65
CA GLU A 13 -4.86 9.23 -11.66
C GLU A 13 -3.64 10.16 -11.60
N PRO A 14 -3.72 11.47 -11.25
CA PRO A 14 -2.53 12.30 -11.09
C PRO A 14 -1.59 11.88 -9.95
N PHE A 15 -2.12 11.17 -8.95
CA PHE A 15 -1.40 10.82 -7.72
C PHE A 15 -1.11 9.32 -7.61
N ILE A 16 -1.98 8.47 -8.15
CA ILE A 16 -1.91 7.03 -8.00
C ILE A 16 -1.54 6.40 -9.33
N HIS A 17 -0.56 5.51 -9.33
CA HIS A 17 -0.15 4.78 -10.53
C HIS A 17 -1.14 3.65 -10.81
N PHE A 18 -1.38 2.78 -9.82
CA PHE A 18 -2.37 1.71 -9.88
C PHE A 18 -2.67 1.15 -8.49
N TYR A 19 -3.84 0.56 -8.34
CA TYR A 19 -4.13 -0.40 -7.27
C TYR A 19 -3.75 -1.80 -7.71
N TRP A 20 -3.48 -2.67 -6.75
CA TRP A 20 -3.15 -4.05 -7.04
C TRP A 20 -3.64 -5.02 -5.96
N GLU A 21 -3.83 -6.26 -6.39
CA GLU A 21 -4.12 -7.43 -5.55
C GLU A 21 -3.15 -8.54 -5.93
N LEU A 22 -2.55 -9.17 -4.92
CA LEU A 22 -1.70 -10.34 -5.06
C LEU A 22 -2.27 -11.48 -4.22
N LYS A 23 -2.47 -12.62 -4.85
CA LYS A 23 -2.86 -13.87 -4.19
C LYS A 23 -1.82 -14.96 -4.42
N GLY A 24 -1.60 -15.73 -3.37
CA GLY A 24 -0.91 -17.01 -3.41
C GLY A 24 -1.47 -17.96 -4.47
N ASN A 25 -0.66 -18.94 -4.86
CA ASN A 25 -1.15 -20.10 -5.58
C ASN A 25 -1.17 -21.30 -4.62
N GLU A 26 -2.18 -22.16 -4.71
CA GLU A 26 -2.33 -23.33 -3.84
C GLU A 26 -1.22 -24.36 -4.03
N LEU A 27 -0.60 -24.40 -5.22
CA LEU A 27 0.32 -25.46 -5.61
C LEU A 27 1.78 -25.20 -5.23
N GLU A 28 2.21 -23.93 -5.18
CA GLU A 28 3.63 -23.58 -5.04
C GLU A 28 3.80 -22.24 -4.31
N SER A 29 4.75 -22.21 -3.37
CA SER A 29 5.28 -20.98 -2.77
C SER A 29 6.48 -20.48 -3.55
N GLN A 30 6.62 -19.15 -3.69
CA GLN A 30 7.72 -18.54 -4.42
C GLN A 30 8.21 -17.27 -3.75
N TRP A 31 9.46 -16.88 -4.05
CA TRP A 31 9.93 -15.53 -3.78
C TRP A 31 9.56 -14.63 -4.96
N GLU A 32 8.84 -13.55 -4.68
CA GLU A 32 8.50 -12.53 -5.66
C GLU A 32 9.41 -11.32 -5.48
N ARG A 33 10.08 -10.91 -6.56
CA ARG A 33 11.02 -9.79 -6.56
C ARG A 33 10.36 -8.53 -7.10
N VAL A 34 10.39 -7.46 -6.31
CA VAL A 34 9.98 -6.12 -6.75
C VAL A 34 11.23 -5.26 -6.95
N PHE A 35 11.35 -4.66 -8.14
CA PHE A 35 12.45 -3.77 -8.50
C PHE A 35 12.12 -2.30 -8.19
N PRO A 36 13.14 -1.47 -7.89
CA PRO A 36 13.00 -0.02 -7.76
C PRO A 36 12.34 0.64 -8.97
N ASP A 37 11.27 1.39 -8.75
CA ASP A 37 10.58 2.20 -9.76
C ASP A 37 10.37 3.67 -9.31
N GLY A 38 10.97 4.05 -8.17
CA GLY A 38 10.83 5.38 -7.56
C GLY A 38 9.45 5.64 -6.91
N CYS A 39 8.56 4.67 -6.93
CA CYS A 39 7.22 4.78 -6.34
C CYS A 39 7.25 4.36 -4.86
N ALA A 40 6.46 5.04 -4.04
CA ALA A 40 6.09 4.55 -2.71
C ALA A 40 4.76 3.79 -2.81
N GLY A 41 4.52 2.89 -1.87
CA GLY A 41 3.30 2.10 -1.81
C GLY A 41 2.70 2.06 -0.42
N VAL A 42 1.42 1.70 -0.36
CA VAL A 42 0.74 1.35 0.89
C VAL A 42 0.02 0.05 0.64
N LEU A 43 0.15 -0.92 1.54
CA LEU A 43 -0.44 -2.25 1.40
C LEU A 43 -1.08 -2.73 2.70
N MET A 44 -1.95 -3.73 2.58
CA MET A 44 -2.53 -4.48 3.69
C MET A 44 -2.51 -5.97 3.35
N ASN A 45 -2.39 -6.79 4.40
CA ASN A 45 -2.51 -8.24 4.30
C ASN A 45 -3.89 -8.70 4.79
N LEU A 46 -4.57 -9.52 3.99
CA LEU A 46 -5.82 -10.21 4.31
C LEU A 46 -5.66 -11.75 4.36
N GLY A 47 -4.43 -12.23 4.27
CA GLY A 47 -4.06 -13.64 4.39
C GLY A 47 -3.16 -13.90 5.59
N ASN A 48 -2.42 -15.01 5.55
CA ASN A 48 -1.41 -15.33 6.56
C ASN A 48 -0.23 -14.35 6.51
N THR A 49 0.51 -14.25 7.62
CA THR A 49 1.70 -13.39 7.72
C THR A 49 2.63 -13.59 6.52
N CYS A 50 2.96 -12.49 5.85
CA CYS A 50 3.78 -12.47 4.65
C CYS A 50 5.16 -11.90 5.00
N LEU A 51 6.23 -12.60 4.65
CA LEU A 51 7.59 -12.09 4.81
C LEU A 51 7.96 -11.21 3.59
N THR A 52 8.48 -10.02 3.85
CA THR A 52 8.99 -9.07 2.85
C THR A 52 10.38 -8.58 3.24
N ASP A 53 10.94 -7.67 2.45
CA ASP A 53 12.20 -6.99 2.73
C ASP A 53 13.31 -8.03 2.91
N ASN A 54 13.34 -9.01 2.01
CA ASN A 54 14.27 -10.12 2.00
C ASN A 54 14.20 -10.98 3.28
N GLY A 55 13.01 -11.10 3.85
CA GLY A 55 12.73 -11.89 5.06
C GLY A 55 12.87 -11.13 6.38
N SER A 56 13.19 -9.84 6.35
CA SER A 56 13.42 -9.05 7.58
C SER A 56 12.15 -8.46 8.20
N VAL A 57 11.08 -8.32 7.41
CA VAL A 57 9.82 -7.70 7.85
C VAL A 57 8.67 -8.67 7.67
N SER A 58 7.81 -8.75 8.68
CA SER A 58 6.56 -9.52 8.65
C SER A 58 5.37 -8.58 8.48
N ILE A 59 4.53 -8.87 7.49
CA ILE A 59 3.28 -8.15 7.22
C ILE A 59 2.14 -9.00 7.77
N ASP A 60 1.54 -8.57 8.87
CA ASP A 60 0.51 -9.32 9.58
C ASP A 60 -0.91 -9.07 9.07
N PHE A 61 -1.78 -10.04 9.30
CA PHE A 61 -3.20 -9.96 8.92
C PHE A 61 -3.86 -8.69 9.47
N GLY A 62 -4.60 -8.01 8.59
CA GLY A 62 -5.38 -6.83 8.91
C GLY A 62 -4.57 -5.56 9.22
N LYS A 63 -3.24 -5.61 9.07
CA LYS A 63 -2.36 -4.46 9.27
C LYS A 63 -2.08 -3.75 7.95
N THR A 64 -1.86 -2.44 8.03
CA THR A 64 -1.48 -1.61 6.89
C THR A 64 -0.04 -1.18 7.03
N TYR A 65 0.72 -1.25 5.94
CA TYR A 65 2.13 -0.87 5.90
C TYR A 65 2.37 0.12 4.78
N VAL A 66 3.25 1.08 5.04
CA VAL A 66 3.87 1.90 4.00
C VAL A 66 5.15 1.22 3.53
N VAL A 67 5.34 1.18 2.22
CA VAL A 67 6.58 0.77 1.58
C VAL A 67 7.14 2.02 0.93
N GLY A 68 8.25 2.55 1.44
CA GLY A 68 8.86 3.73 0.84
C GLY A 68 9.51 3.44 -0.51
N ALA A 69 9.93 4.52 -1.18
CA ALA A 69 10.65 4.37 -2.45
C ALA A 69 11.92 3.56 -2.24
N MET A 70 12.19 2.62 -3.14
CA MET A 70 13.30 1.68 -3.03
C MET A 70 14.48 2.13 -3.88
N ASN A 71 15.70 1.84 -3.44
CA ASN A 71 16.93 1.93 -4.23
C ASN A 71 17.51 0.55 -4.60
N SER A 72 16.95 -0.51 -4.02
CA SER A 72 17.34 -1.90 -4.19
C SER A 72 16.08 -2.77 -4.30
N PHE A 73 16.21 -3.98 -4.82
CA PHE A 73 15.06 -4.88 -4.92
C PHE A 73 14.63 -5.38 -3.55
N LYS A 74 13.36 -5.76 -3.42
CA LYS A 74 12.81 -6.46 -2.27
C LYS A 74 12.22 -7.79 -2.72
N ASP A 75 12.60 -8.86 -2.03
CA ASP A 75 11.98 -10.17 -2.19
C ASP A 75 10.92 -10.37 -1.11
N SER A 76 9.75 -10.86 -1.54
CA SER A 76 8.63 -11.24 -0.66
C SER A 76 8.31 -12.72 -0.83
N PHE A 77 8.10 -13.42 0.28
CA PHE A 77 7.70 -14.82 0.25
C PHE A 77 6.19 -14.95 0.06
N ILE A 78 5.79 -15.48 -1.09
CA ILE A 78 4.39 -15.66 -1.48
C ILE A 78 4.02 -17.13 -1.27
N GLY A 79 3.28 -17.42 -0.21
CA GLY A 79 2.68 -18.72 0.08
C GLY A 79 1.27 -18.85 -0.48
N SER A 80 0.64 -20.02 -0.30
CA SER A 80 -0.73 -20.29 -0.76
C SER A 80 -1.77 -19.35 -0.16
N ASP A 81 -1.60 -19.01 1.12
CA ASP A 81 -2.53 -18.19 1.89
C ASP A 81 -2.14 -16.70 1.88
N THR A 82 -1.16 -16.30 1.06
CA THR A 82 -0.81 -14.88 0.92
C THR A 82 -1.93 -14.16 0.19
N HIS A 83 -2.44 -13.08 0.78
CA HIS A 83 -3.43 -12.22 0.16
C HIS A 83 -3.15 -10.77 0.48
N LEU A 84 -2.53 -10.07 -0.46
CA LEU A 84 -2.11 -8.68 -0.29
C LEU A 84 -2.93 -7.77 -1.21
N PHE A 85 -3.29 -6.60 -0.70
CA PHE A 85 -3.80 -5.50 -1.48
C PHE A 85 -2.95 -4.27 -1.27
N GLY A 86 -2.79 -3.46 -2.31
CA GLY A 86 -2.09 -2.22 -2.14
C GLY A 86 -2.31 -1.22 -3.24
N VAL A 87 -1.65 -0.09 -3.05
CA VAL A 87 -1.56 1.01 -3.99
C VAL A 87 -0.09 1.25 -4.32
N CYS A 88 0.20 1.52 -5.58
CA CYS A 88 1.45 2.11 -6.03
C CYS A 88 1.19 3.59 -6.31
N LEU A 89 1.83 4.47 -5.54
CA LEU A 89 1.70 5.92 -5.68
C LEU A 89 2.72 6.42 -6.69
N LYS A 90 2.37 7.45 -7.47
CA LYS A 90 3.33 8.06 -8.38
C LYS A 90 4.49 8.70 -7.60
N PRO A 91 5.68 8.84 -8.21
CA PRO A 91 6.82 9.49 -7.56
C PRO A 91 6.43 10.86 -6.97
N ALA A 92 6.94 11.16 -5.78
CA ALA A 92 6.70 12.41 -5.04
C ALA A 92 5.24 12.70 -4.62
N THR A 93 4.31 11.74 -4.72
CA THR A 93 2.89 11.98 -4.39
C THR A 93 2.45 11.44 -3.02
N PHE A 94 3.34 10.78 -2.28
CA PHE A 94 3.02 10.25 -0.95
C PHE A 94 2.54 11.35 0.01
N ALA A 95 3.20 12.51 -0.03
CA ALA A 95 2.87 13.67 0.80
C ALA A 95 1.45 14.21 0.58
N ASN A 96 0.84 13.98 -0.59
CA ASN A 96 -0.55 14.37 -0.87
C ASN A 96 -1.57 13.61 -0.02
N PHE A 97 -1.18 12.44 0.50
CA PHE A 97 -2.07 11.58 1.28
C PHE A 97 -1.64 11.46 2.75
N TYR A 98 -0.35 11.55 3.05
CA TYR A 98 0.18 11.33 4.41
C TYR A 98 1.14 12.44 4.84
N SER A 99 1.05 12.83 6.10
CA SER A 99 1.99 13.73 6.78
C SER A 99 2.88 12.98 7.78
N TYR A 100 2.95 11.65 7.66
CA TYR A 100 3.50 10.72 8.66
C TYR A 100 5.02 10.83 8.84
N ALA A 101 5.75 11.00 7.73
CA ALA A 101 7.20 11.17 7.68
C ALA A 101 7.57 11.79 6.32
N SER A 102 8.74 12.42 6.23
CA SER A 102 9.26 12.84 4.93
C SER A 102 9.55 11.61 4.06
N GLN A 103 9.35 11.70 2.74
CA GLN A 103 9.56 10.55 1.84
C GLN A 103 10.99 9.96 1.95
N ASN A 104 11.97 10.79 2.32
CA ASN A 104 13.36 10.38 2.53
C ASN A 104 13.51 9.43 3.72
N GLU A 105 12.76 9.65 4.80
CA GLU A 105 12.84 8.81 6.02
C GLU A 105 12.25 7.41 5.81
N LEU A 106 11.40 7.23 4.81
CA LEU A 106 10.81 5.94 4.46
C LEU A 106 11.61 5.19 3.40
N THR A 107 12.67 5.78 2.84
CA THR A 107 13.43 5.17 1.73
C THR A 107 13.96 3.80 2.14
N ASN A 108 13.65 2.78 1.35
CA ASN A 108 13.94 1.36 1.58
C ASN A 108 13.22 0.70 2.76
N ASP A 109 12.46 1.43 3.56
CA ASP A 109 11.80 0.88 4.73
C ASP A 109 10.36 0.44 4.43
N THR A 110 9.94 -0.60 5.15
CA THR A 110 8.53 -0.99 5.26
C THR A 110 8.10 -0.79 6.71
N VAL A 111 7.14 0.10 6.94
CA VAL A 111 6.73 0.51 8.29
C VAL A 111 5.22 0.31 8.47
N GLU A 112 4.80 -0.26 9.60
CA GLU A 112 3.37 -0.36 9.94
C GLU A 112 2.79 1.04 10.14
N PHE A 113 1.63 1.31 9.56
CA PHE A 113 0.90 2.54 9.81
C PHE A 113 0.15 2.49 11.14
N GLU A 114 0.12 3.64 11.80
CA GLU A 114 -0.85 3.90 12.87
C GLU A 114 -2.30 3.79 12.37
N LYS A 115 -3.22 3.52 13.31
CA LYS A 115 -4.63 3.24 13.00
C LYS A 115 -5.34 4.36 12.24
N SER A 116 -4.96 5.62 12.46
CA SER A 116 -5.50 6.80 11.76
C SER A 116 -5.18 6.82 10.26
N ASN A 117 -4.07 6.19 9.85
CA ASN A 117 -3.59 6.11 8.48
C ASN A 117 -3.83 4.74 7.83
N SER A 118 -4.29 3.76 8.60
CA SER A 118 -4.50 2.39 8.15
C SER A 118 -5.78 2.21 7.34
N PHE A 119 -5.78 1.20 6.48
CA PHE A 119 -7.01 0.74 5.84
C PHE A 119 -7.95 0.05 6.85
N ASN A 120 -9.21 -0.07 6.48
CA ASN A 120 -10.23 -0.76 7.27
C ASN A 120 -10.53 -2.11 6.60
N VAL A 121 -10.16 -3.19 7.30
CA VAL A 121 -10.32 -4.58 6.83
C VAL A 121 -11.77 -4.87 6.47
N ASP A 122 -12.71 -4.56 7.36
CA ASP A 122 -14.14 -4.87 7.18
C ASP A 122 -14.72 -4.23 5.91
N LYS A 123 -14.19 -3.07 5.50
CA LYS A 123 -14.65 -2.34 4.30
C LYS A 123 -14.00 -2.79 3.00
N ILE A 124 -12.89 -3.52 3.08
CA ILE A 124 -12.13 -3.98 1.91
C ILE A 124 -12.72 -5.26 1.32
N VAL A 125 -13.30 -6.13 2.14
CA VAL A 125 -13.73 -7.49 1.74
C VAL A 125 -14.79 -7.47 0.63
N ASP A 126 -15.73 -6.53 0.67
CA ASP A 126 -16.84 -6.49 -0.29
C ASP A 126 -16.43 -5.92 -1.67
N ASN A 127 -15.68 -4.81 -1.68
CA ASN A 127 -15.24 -4.15 -2.91
C ASN A 127 -13.93 -3.37 -2.66
N PRO A 128 -12.76 -4.02 -2.75
CA PRO A 128 -11.49 -3.46 -2.30
C PRO A 128 -11.07 -2.23 -3.12
N PHE A 129 -11.36 -2.22 -4.42
CA PHE A 129 -10.94 -1.14 -5.31
C PHE A 129 -11.82 0.10 -5.18
N ASN A 130 -13.15 -0.08 -5.02
CA ASN A 130 -14.02 1.04 -4.68
C ASN A 130 -13.68 1.61 -3.30
N TYR A 131 -13.33 0.76 -2.34
CA TYR A 131 -12.83 1.19 -1.04
C TYR A 131 -11.58 2.05 -1.19
N PHE A 132 -10.57 1.62 -1.98
CA PHE A 132 -9.35 2.41 -2.20
C PHE A 132 -9.64 3.76 -2.81
N ASP A 133 -10.46 3.84 -3.85
CA ASP A 133 -10.84 5.13 -4.44
C ASP A 133 -11.49 6.06 -3.41
N LEU A 134 -12.45 5.57 -2.62
CA LEU A 134 -13.12 6.37 -1.59
C LEU A 134 -12.15 6.80 -0.48
N PHE A 135 -11.25 5.90 -0.06
CA PHE A 135 -10.26 6.16 0.97
C PHE A 135 -9.31 7.28 0.54
N PHE A 136 -8.65 7.13 -0.61
CA PHE A 136 -7.68 8.10 -1.11
C PHE A 136 -8.33 9.42 -1.53
N PHE A 137 -9.55 9.38 -2.08
CA PHE A 137 -10.31 10.59 -2.38
C PHE A 137 -10.62 11.40 -1.11
N THR A 138 -11.11 10.74 -0.06
CA THR A 138 -11.40 11.39 1.22
C THR A 138 -10.13 11.96 1.84
N LYS A 139 -9.00 11.24 1.77
CA LYS A 139 -7.73 11.67 2.33
C LYS A 139 -7.16 12.90 1.59
N ASN A 140 -7.19 12.89 0.26
CA ASN A 140 -6.78 14.03 -0.57
C ASN A 140 -7.63 15.28 -0.29
N LYS A 141 -8.95 15.12 -0.07
CA LYS A 141 -9.83 16.23 0.30
C LYS A 141 -9.49 16.84 1.66
N LYS A 142 -9.23 16.02 2.67
CA LYS A 142 -8.86 16.49 4.02
C LYS A 142 -7.57 17.32 4.01
N GLN A 143 -6.59 16.94 3.18
CA GLN A 143 -5.35 17.71 3.03
C GLN A 143 -5.56 19.08 2.37
N LYS A 144 -6.58 19.21 1.50
CA LYS A 144 -6.89 20.46 0.80
C LYS A 144 -7.76 21.43 1.61
N GLN A 145 -8.35 21.00 2.72
CA GLN A 145 -9.07 21.89 3.62
C GLN A 145 -8.08 22.44 4.66
N PRO A 146 -7.70 23.73 4.60
CA PRO A 146 -6.92 24.32 5.68
C PRO A 146 -7.79 24.30 6.94
N THR A 147 -7.26 23.72 8.01
CA THR A 147 -7.85 23.78 9.35
C THR A 147 -8.14 25.24 9.65
N THR A 148 -9.41 25.64 9.62
CA THR A 148 -9.79 27.00 9.99
C THR A 148 -9.67 27.05 11.51
N ILE A 149 -8.54 27.56 12.00
CA ILE A 149 -8.39 27.89 13.41
C ILE A 149 -9.22 29.16 13.63
N SER A 150 -10.43 28.98 14.16
CA SER A 150 -11.21 30.07 14.73
C SER A 150 -10.57 30.47 16.06
N TYR A 151 -10.03 31.69 16.11
CA TYR A 151 -9.62 32.38 17.33
C TYR A 151 -10.82 32.76 18.20
#